data_AF-A0A258QPD9-F1
#
_entry.id   AF-A0A258QPD9-F1
#
_cell.length_a   1.000
_cell.length_b   1.000
_cell.length_c   1.000
_cell.angle_alpha   90.00
_cell.angle_beta   90.00
_cell.angle_gamma   90.00
#
_symmetry.space_group_name_H-M   'P 1'
#
loop_
_entity.id
_entity.type
_entity.pdbx_description
1 polymer ?
#
loop_
_entity_poly.entity_id
_entity_poly.type
_entity_poly.pdbx_seq_one_letter_code
_entity_poly.pdbx_strand_id
1 'polypeptide(L)'
;MANPALEQAIINKIMEKGIALPVLPDVAIRARRVAEAPDSTIGELVDVIAQDPAIAARLIQVANSAMYRGAQRIDALQQVIARMGMRTVSQLIVSLATQQLFTAKHPVIKKAMQNHWSFSAQVAALSHRIAREQTRLDPDQALLAGLLHGVGGIPVIVVAEDIPKLQEAPAL
;
A
#
# COMPACT_ATOMS: atom_id res chain seq x y z
N MET A 1 6.64 3.85 -25.76
CA MET A 1 5.31 4.04 -26.36
C MET A 1 4.48 2.81 -26.02
N ALA A 2 3.28 2.99 -25.45
CA ALA A 2 2.39 1.88 -25.12
C ALA A 2 2.04 1.10 -26.38
N ASN A 3 2.05 -0.24 -26.31
CA ASN A 3 1.67 -1.11 -27.42
C ASN A 3 0.13 -1.11 -27.53
N PRO A 4 -0.48 -0.49 -28.57
CA PRO A 4 -1.93 -0.32 -28.65
C PRO A 4 -2.67 -1.67 -28.72
N ALA A 5 -2.04 -2.68 -29.31
CA ALA A 5 -2.60 -4.01 -29.39
C ALA A 5 -2.65 -4.71 -28.02
N LEU A 6 -1.69 -4.42 -27.14
CA LEU A 6 -1.68 -4.94 -25.78
C LEU A 6 -2.74 -4.25 -24.91
N GLU A 7 -2.85 -2.92 -25.02
CA GLU A 7 -3.86 -2.13 -24.32
C GLU A 7 -5.28 -2.63 -24.66
N GLN A 8 -5.57 -2.78 -25.95
CA GLN A 8 -6.87 -3.30 -26.38
C GLN A 8 -7.12 -4.74 -25.88
N ALA A 9 -6.09 -5.59 -25.86
CA ALA A 9 -6.22 -6.95 -25.33
C ALA A 9 -6.55 -6.96 -23.83
N ILE A 10 -5.92 -6.08 -23.04
CA ILE A 10 -6.19 -5.92 -21.61
C ILE A 10 -7.62 -5.41 -21.40
N ILE A 11 -8.05 -4.38 -22.14
CA ILE A 11 -9.41 -3.83 -22.06
C ILE A 11 -10.44 -4.91 -22.37
N ASN A 12 -10.27 -5.65 -23.46
CA ASN A 12 -11.18 -6.73 -23.84
C ASN A 12 -11.27 -7.80 -22.73
N LYS A 13 -10.13 -8.17 -22.13
CA LYS A 13 -10.08 -9.16 -21.05
C LYS A 13 -10.80 -8.67 -19.79
N ILE A 14 -10.63 -7.39 -19.45
CA ILE A 14 -11.34 -6.74 -18.34
C ILE A 14 -12.85 -6.72 -18.60
N MET A 15 -13.27 -6.41 -19.83
CA MET A 15 -14.69 -6.39 -20.20
C MET A 15 -15.34 -7.79 -20.19
N GLU A 16 -14.59 -8.83 -20.55
CA GLU A 16 -15.07 -10.23 -20.51
C GLU A 16 -15.16 -10.81 -19.10
N LYS A 17 -14.09 -10.67 -18.30
CA LYS A 17 -13.97 -11.35 -17.00
C LYS A 17 -14.34 -10.46 -15.81
N GLY A 18 -14.43 -9.15 -16.01
CA GLY A 18 -14.45 -8.17 -14.94
C GLY A 18 -13.10 -8.05 -14.23
N ILE A 19 -13.00 -7.06 -13.33
CA ILE A 19 -11.89 -6.94 -12.39
C ILE A 19 -12.35 -7.49 -11.05
N ALA A 20 -11.71 -8.57 -10.59
CA ALA A 20 -11.89 -9.03 -9.22
C ALA A 20 -11.14 -8.09 -8.27
N LEU A 21 -11.88 -7.21 -7.59
CA LEU A 21 -11.33 -6.41 -6.51
C LEU A 21 -11.37 -7.23 -5.23
N PRO A 22 -10.21 -7.51 -4.61
CA PRO A 22 -10.16 -8.26 -3.37
C PRO A 22 -10.76 -7.44 -2.22
N VAL A 23 -11.37 -8.14 -1.27
CA VAL A 23 -11.93 -7.51 -0.07
C VAL A 23 -10.79 -7.13 0.87
N LEU A 24 -10.88 -5.95 1.48
CA LEU A 24 -9.87 -5.48 2.43
C LEU A 24 -9.76 -6.44 3.63
N PRO A 25 -8.56 -6.85 4.06
CA PRO A 25 -8.38 -7.76 5.18
C PRO A 25 -8.95 -7.21 6.49
N ASP A 26 -9.42 -8.11 7.36
CA ASP A 26 -10.03 -7.78 8.66
C ASP A 26 -9.12 -6.89 9.53
N VAL A 27 -7.81 -7.15 9.53
CA VAL A 27 -6.81 -6.35 10.26
C VAL A 27 -6.85 -4.86 9.88
N ALA A 28 -7.07 -4.53 8.60
CA ALA A 28 -7.15 -3.14 8.16
C ALA A 28 -8.49 -2.48 8.51
N ILE A 29 -9.59 -3.25 8.45
CA ILE A 29 -10.92 -2.77 8.85
C ILE A 29 -10.93 -2.47 10.36
N ARG A 30 -10.41 -3.39 11.16
CA ARG A 30 -10.34 -3.25 12.63
C ARG A 30 -9.36 -2.17 13.05
N ALA A 31 -8.19 -2.07 12.42
CA ALA A 31 -7.22 -1.02 12.73
C ALA A 31 -7.81 0.38 12.50
N ARG A 32 -8.56 0.56 11.41
CA ARG A 32 -9.26 1.82 11.13
C ARG A 32 -10.34 2.10 12.19
N ARG A 33 -11.15 1.09 12.54
CA ARG A 33 -12.18 1.23 13.59
C ARG A 33 -11.58 1.63 14.94
N VAL A 34 -10.47 0.99 15.34
CA VAL A 34 -9.77 1.34 16.58
C VAL A 34 -9.25 2.78 16.50
N ALA A 35 -8.58 3.17 15.42
CA ALA A 35 -8.02 4.52 15.29
C ALA A 35 -9.07 5.64 15.19
N GLU A 36 -10.30 5.33 14.78
CA GLU A 36 -11.43 6.27 14.73
C GLU A 36 -12.22 6.35 16.05
N ALA A 37 -12.05 5.38 16.95
CA ALA A 37 -12.75 5.35 18.23
C ALA A 37 -12.14 6.38 19.21
N PRO A 38 -12.95 7.29 19.80
CA PRO A 38 -12.45 8.38 20.66
C PRO A 38 -11.69 7.91 21.89
N ASP A 39 -12.06 6.74 22.41
CA ASP A 39 -11.58 6.21 23.69
C ASP A 39 -10.56 5.09 23.51
N SER A 40 -10.08 4.91 22.27
CA SER A 40 -9.15 3.84 21.92
C SER A 40 -7.75 4.06 22.47
N THR A 41 -7.10 2.94 22.78
CA THR A 41 -5.75 2.91 23.32
C THR A 41 -4.75 2.40 22.29
N ILE A 42 -3.48 2.75 22.50
CA ILE A 42 -2.37 2.19 21.71
C ILE A 42 -2.35 0.66 21.81
N GLY A 43 -2.66 0.11 22.99
CA GLY A 43 -2.68 -1.34 23.23
C GLY A 43 -3.68 -2.07 22.33
N GLU A 44 -4.90 -1.55 22.21
CA GLU A 44 -5.92 -2.13 21.34
C GLU A 44 -5.48 -2.16 19.86
N LEU A 45 -4.78 -1.12 19.40
CA LEU A 45 -4.25 -1.11 18.04
C LEU A 45 -3.08 -2.10 17.87
N VAL A 46 -2.22 -2.25 18.89
CA VAL A 46 -1.17 -3.29 18.90
C VAL A 46 -1.79 -4.68 18.79
N ASP A 47 -2.86 -4.96 19.55
CA ASP A 47 -3.53 -6.27 19.56
C ASP A 47 -4.18 -6.61 18.22
N VAL A 48 -4.63 -5.60 17.46
CA VAL A 48 -5.10 -5.78 16.09
C VAL A 48 -3.92 -6.09 15.15
N ILE A 49 -2.86 -5.30 15.21
CA ILE A 49 -1.70 -5.45 14.31
C ILE A 49 -0.95 -6.77 14.57
N ALA A 50 -0.86 -7.21 15.83
CA ALA A 50 -0.16 -8.43 16.22
C ALA A 50 -0.73 -9.70 15.58
N GLN A 51 -1.96 -9.63 15.04
CA GLN A 51 -2.60 -10.73 14.31
C GLN A 51 -2.01 -10.93 12.91
N ASP A 52 -1.28 -9.95 12.37
CA ASP A 52 -0.58 -10.02 11.10
C ASP A 52 0.92 -9.67 11.26
N PRO A 53 1.80 -10.68 11.44
CA PRO A 53 3.23 -10.46 11.60
C PRO A 53 3.90 -9.77 10.40
N ALA A 54 3.37 -9.93 9.19
CA ALA A 54 3.95 -9.33 8.00
C ALA A 54 3.66 -7.82 7.96
N ILE A 55 2.45 -7.40 8.31
CA ILE A 55 2.12 -5.98 8.50
C ILE A 55 2.94 -5.40 9.65
N ALA A 56 3.03 -6.11 10.78
CA ALA A 56 3.81 -5.66 11.94
C ALA A 56 5.28 -5.38 11.60
N ALA A 57 5.94 -6.34 10.94
CA ALA A 57 7.32 -6.19 10.51
C ALA A 57 7.50 -5.01 9.54
N ARG A 58 6.54 -4.82 8.63
CA ARG A 58 6.58 -3.74 7.65
C ARG A 58 6.36 -2.37 8.28
N LEU A 59 5.49 -2.25 9.28
CA LEU A 59 5.33 -1.03 10.07
C LEU A 59 6.62 -0.65 10.81
N ILE A 60 7.31 -1.63 11.40
CA ILE A 60 8.62 -1.40 12.04
C ILE A 60 9.65 -0.92 11.01
N GLN A 61 9.66 -1.48 9.79
CA GLN A 61 10.53 -1.00 8.71
C GLN A 61 10.22 0.46 8.35
N VAL A 62 8.94 0.82 8.22
CA VAL A 62 8.51 2.20 7.91
C VAL A 62 8.89 3.17 9.02
N ALA A 63 8.68 2.81 10.29
CA ALA A 63 9.03 3.64 11.45
C ALA A 63 10.54 3.94 11.57
N ASN A 64 11.38 3.08 10.96
CA ASN A 64 12.82 3.24 10.89
C ASN A 64 13.31 3.83 9.56
N SER A 65 12.40 4.18 8.64
CA SER A 65 12.75 4.82 7.37
C SER A 65 13.26 6.24 7.56
N ALA A 66 13.91 6.81 6.55
CA ALA A 66 14.44 8.19 6.61
C ALA A 66 13.37 9.24 6.95
N MET A 67 12.10 8.97 6.65
CA MET A 67 10.98 9.87 6.94
C MET A 67 10.59 9.90 8.42
N TYR A 68 10.60 8.74 9.08
CA TYR A 68 10.08 8.56 10.45
C TYR A 68 11.15 8.21 11.48
N ARG A 69 12.40 7.95 11.08
CA ARG A 69 13.44 7.54 12.02
C ARG A 69 13.71 8.66 13.04
N GLY A 70 13.74 8.27 14.31
CA GLY A 70 14.26 9.10 15.40
C GLY A 70 15.74 8.81 15.67
N ALA A 71 16.23 9.27 16.81
CA ALA A 71 17.60 9.01 17.26
C ALA A 71 17.84 7.51 17.54
N GLN A 72 16.82 6.81 18.03
CA GLN A 72 16.88 5.38 18.36
C GLN A 72 16.07 4.53 17.39
N ARG A 73 16.59 3.35 17.07
CA ARG A 73 15.91 2.33 16.28
C ARG A 73 14.73 1.77 17.07
N ILE A 74 13.59 1.58 16.41
CA ILE A 74 12.40 0.93 16.97
C ILE A 74 12.39 -0.56 16.62
N ASP A 75 12.03 -1.39 17.59
CA ASP A 75 11.81 -2.84 17.46
C ASP A 75 10.43 -3.31 17.94
N ALA A 76 9.63 -2.45 18.60
CA ALA A 76 8.32 -2.78 19.13
C ALA A 76 7.18 -1.94 18.52
N LEU A 77 6.02 -2.57 18.27
CA LEU A 77 4.83 -1.91 17.70
C LEU A 77 4.32 -0.74 18.53
N GLN A 78 4.37 -0.85 19.85
CA GLN A 78 3.93 0.22 20.74
C GLN A 78 4.78 1.49 20.55
N GLN A 79 6.09 1.33 20.31
CA GLN A 79 6.97 2.46 19.99
C GLN A 79 6.69 3.02 18.58
N VAL A 80 6.34 2.16 17.61
CA VAL A 80 5.91 2.61 16.26
C VAL A 80 4.71 3.55 16.38
N ILE A 81 3.67 3.11 17.10
CA ILE A 81 2.43 3.88 17.28
C ILE A 81 2.70 5.15 18.10
N ALA A 82 3.52 5.07 19.15
CA ALA A 82 3.89 6.25 19.93
C ALA A 82 4.64 7.30 19.10
N ARG A 83 5.46 6.88 18.13
CA ARG A 83 6.22 7.78 17.27
C ARG A 83 5.39 8.39 16.15
N MET A 84 4.55 7.59 15.50
CA MET A 84 3.83 7.98 14.29
C MET A 84 2.39 8.40 14.55
N GLY A 85 1.81 8.01 15.69
CA GLY A 85 0.40 8.22 16.02
C GLY A 85 -0.51 7.11 15.48
N MET A 86 -1.66 6.92 16.15
CA MET A 86 -2.65 5.88 15.81
C MET A 86 -3.23 6.09 14.41
N ARG A 87 -3.53 7.34 14.04
CA ARG A 87 -4.09 7.70 12.74
C ARG A 87 -3.16 7.28 11.60
N THR A 88 -1.91 7.73 11.60
CA THR A 88 -0.91 7.40 10.57
C THR A 88 -0.67 5.90 10.47
N VAL A 89 -0.56 5.20 11.61
CA VAL A 89 -0.41 3.73 11.61
C VAL A 89 -1.61 3.05 10.97
N SER A 90 -2.85 3.47 11.28
CA SER A 90 -4.05 2.88 10.68
C SER A 90 -4.10 3.04 9.15
N GLN A 91 -3.68 4.20 8.64
CA GLN A 91 -3.63 4.48 7.20
C GLN A 91 -2.56 3.64 6.49
N LEU A 92 -1.41 3.45 7.14
CA LEU A 92 -0.36 2.55 6.64
C LEU A 92 -0.82 1.10 6.63
N ILE A 93 -1.55 0.65 7.66
CA ILE A 93 -2.11 -0.71 7.68
C ILE A 93 -3.04 -0.92 6.48
N VAL A 94 -3.93 0.04 6.19
CA VAL A 94 -4.80 -0.05 4.99
C VAL A 94 -3.98 -0.18 3.72
N SER A 95 -2.94 0.63 3.57
CA SER A 95 -2.06 0.60 2.39
C SER A 95 -1.31 -0.72 2.27
N LEU A 96 -0.71 -1.21 3.36
CA LEU A 96 0.05 -2.45 3.39
C LEU A 96 -0.82 -3.69 3.19
N ALA A 97 -1.98 -3.72 3.83
CA ALA A 97 -2.97 -4.78 3.64
C ALA A 97 -3.43 -4.85 2.18
N THR A 98 -3.67 -3.68 1.55
CA THR A 98 -4.01 -3.60 0.13
C THR A 98 -2.89 -4.17 -0.76
N GLN A 99 -1.62 -3.93 -0.42
CA GLN A 99 -0.49 -4.51 -1.17
C GLN A 99 -0.45 -6.04 -1.09
N GLN A 100 -0.81 -6.61 0.06
CA GLN A 100 -0.82 -8.06 0.28
C GLN A 100 -1.93 -8.78 -0.48
N LEU A 101 -3.03 -8.08 -0.82
CA LEU A 101 -4.15 -8.67 -1.55
C LEU A 101 -3.80 -9.14 -2.95
N PHE A 102 -2.74 -8.60 -3.53
CA PHE A 102 -2.33 -8.92 -4.90
C PHE A 102 -1.04 -9.72 -4.90
N THR A 103 -1.11 -10.93 -5.44
CA THR A 103 0.05 -11.81 -5.65
C THR A 103 0.16 -12.17 -7.12
N ALA A 104 1.34 -11.98 -7.69
CA ALA A 104 1.67 -12.42 -9.04
C ALA A 104 2.34 -13.80 -9.01
N LYS A 105 2.00 -14.66 -9.97
CA LYS A 105 2.60 -15.99 -10.15
C LYS A 105 3.90 -15.91 -10.95
N HIS A 106 3.95 -15.05 -11.95
CA HIS A 106 5.11 -14.88 -12.84
C HIS A 106 6.11 -13.84 -12.31
N PRO A 107 7.44 -14.13 -12.38
CA PRO A 107 8.48 -13.21 -11.89
C PRO A 107 8.45 -11.82 -12.53
N VAL A 108 8.12 -11.75 -13.83
CA VAL A 108 8.03 -10.48 -14.58
C VAL A 108 6.91 -9.60 -14.03
N ILE A 109 5.72 -10.18 -13.84
CA ILE A 109 4.55 -9.49 -13.29
C ILE A 109 4.82 -9.08 -11.84
N LYS A 110 5.43 -9.96 -11.04
CA LYS A 110 5.85 -9.65 -9.67
C LYS A 110 6.78 -8.43 -9.60
N LYS A 111 7.76 -8.35 -10.52
CA LYS A 111 8.67 -7.20 -10.60
C LYS A 111 7.94 -5.93 -11.04
N ALA A 112 7.03 -6.01 -12.00
CA ALA A 112 6.21 -4.87 -12.41
C ALA A 112 5.36 -4.34 -11.25
N MET A 113 4.71 -5.23 -10.49
CA MET A 113 3.95 -4.85 -9.28
C MET A 113 4.85 -4.19 -8.23
N GLN A 114 6.05 -4.74 -7.97
CA GLN A 114 7.01 -4.16 -7.03
C GLN A 114 7.45 -2.75 -7.44
N ASN A 115 7.71 -2.54 -8.73
CA ASN A 115 8.06 -1.22 -9.27
C ASN A 115 6.89 -0.24 -9.09
N HIS A 116 5.66 -0.69 -9.36
CA HIS A 116 4.45 0.11 -9.18
C HIS A 116 4.26 0.54 -7.72
N TRP A 117 4.43 -0.39 -6.77
CA TRP A 117 4.38 -0.07 -5.34
C TRP A 117 5.50 0.87 -4.89
N SER A 118 6.72 0.69 -5.42
CA SER A 118 7.84 1.59 -5.15
C SER A 118 7.55 3.01 -5.64
N PHE A 119 6.96 3.14 -6.83
CA PHE A 119 6.55 4.42 -7.38
C PHE A 119 5.46 5.09 -6.52
N SER A 120 4.41 4.36 -6.13
CA SER A 120 3.39 4.89 -5.22
C SER A 120 3.98 5.32 -3.87
N ALA A 121 4.96 4.60 -3.33
CA ALA A 121 5.65 5.01 -2.10
C ALA A 121 6.47 6.31 -2.28
N GLN A 122 7.10 6.51 -3.43
CA GLN A 122 7.81 7.76 -3.75
C GLN A 122 6.84 8.95 -3.87
N VAL A 123 5.72 8.75 -4.58
CA VAL A 123 4.66 9.76 -4.69
C VAL A 123 4.11 10.10 -3.31
N ALA A 124 3.81 9.09 -2.48
CA ALA A 124 3.37 9.29 -1.11
C ALA A 124 4.33 10.15 -0.29
N ALA A 125 5.63 9.83 -0.37
CA ALA A 125 6.65 10.58 0.37
C ALA A 125 6.72 12.06 -0.05
N LEU A 126 6.63 12.32 -1.35
CA LEU A 126 6.60 13.68 -1.89
C LEU A 126 5.31 14.40 -1.51
N SER A 127 4.16 13.75 -1.67
CA SER A 127 2.84 14.29 -1.29
C SER A 127 2.80 14.66 0.18
N HIS A 128 3.28 13.80 1.07
CA HIS A 128 3.38 14.09 2.50
C HIS A 128 4.27 15.32 2.76
N ARG A 129 5.46 15.38 2.13
CA ARG A 129 6.38 16.50 2.35
C ARG A 129 5.82 17.82 1.82
N ILE A 130 5.24 17.83 0.63
CA ILE A 130 4.60 19.00 0.03
C ILE A 130 3.43 19.44 0.92
N ALA A 131 2.59 18.52 1.35
CA ALA A 131 1.46 18.83 2.21
C ALA A 131 1.90 19.52 3.51
N ARG A 132 2.95 18.99 4.14
CA ARG A 132 3.53 19.50 5.38
C ARG A 132 4.21 20.86 5.24
N GLU A 133 4.95 21.10 4.16
CA GLU A 133 5.81 22.29 4.03
C GLU A 133 5.17 23.42 3.22
N GLN A 134 4.21 23.12 2.34
CA GLN A 134 3.73 24.06 1.31
C GLN A 134 2.21 24.24 1.30
N THR A 135 1.44 23.52 2.13
CA THR A 135 -0.03 23.56 2.07
C THR A 135 -0.66 23.59 3.47
N ARG A 136 -2.01 23.61 3.51
CA ARG A 136 -2.81 23.41 4.73
C ARG A 136 -3.48 22.03 4.80
N LEU A 137 -3.08 21.10 3.93
CA LEU A 137 -3.62 19.75 3.90
C LEU A 137 -3.00 18.90 5.01
N ASP A 138 -3.77 17.94 5.53
CA ASP A 138 -3.30 16.91 6.44
C ASP A 138 -2.19 16.06 5.75
N PRO A 139 -0.93 16.08 6.23
CA PRO A 139 0.16 15.36 5.60
C PRO A 139 -0.03 13.85 5.56
N ASP A 140 -0.65 13.27 6.59
CA ASP A 140 -0.91 11.84 6.68
C ASP A 140 -1.98 11.42 5.66
N GLN A 141 -3.01 12.25 5.45
CA GLN A 141 -3.97 12.05 4.37
C GLN A 141 -3.32 12.15 2.98
N ALA A 142 -2.37 13.08 2.79
CA ALA A 142 -1.63 13.20 1.53
C ALA A 142 -0.70 11.99 1.29
N LEU A 143 -0.08 11.45 2.35
CA LEU A 143 0.69 10.19 2.29
C LEU A 143 -0.20 9.03 1.84
N LEU A 144 -1.35 8.85 2.49
CA LEU A 144 -2.31 7.80 2.17
C LEU A 144 -2.78 7.91 0.71
N ALA A 145 -3.13 9.13 0.27
CA ALA A 145 -3.52 9.39 -1.10
C ALA A 145 -2.42 8.97 -2.09
N GLY A 146 -1.15 9.31 -1.82
CA GLY A 146 -0.03 8.90 -2.66
C GLY A 146 0.22 7.38 -2.63
N LEU A 147 0.01 6.70 -1.50
CA LEU A 147 0.12 5.24 -1.41
C LEU A 147 -0.96 4.52 -2.23
N LEU A 148 -2.18 5.07 -2.23
CA LEU A 148 -3.35 4.45 -2.86
C LEU A 148 -3.61 4.91 -4.30
N HIS A 149 -3.05 6.03 -4.77
CA HIS A 149 -3.37 6.58 -6.09
C HIS A 149 -3.12 5.56 -7.23
N GLY A 150 -2.12 4.69 -7.06
CA GLY A 150 -1.75 3.66 -8.02
C GLY A 150 -2.52 2.35 -7.86
N VAL A 151 -3.38 2.19 -6.86
CA VAL A 151 -3.97 0.88 -6.51
C VAL A 151 -4.72 0.23 -7.69
N GLY A 152 -5.40 1.03 -8.52
CA GLY A 152 -6.14 0.55 -9.69
C GLY A 152 -5.26 -0.07 -10.79
N GLY A 153 -3.97 0.26 -10.84
CA GLY A 153 -3.04 -0.34 -11.80
C GLY A 153 -2.70 -1.80 -11.48
N ILE A 154 -2.83 -2.22 -10.22
CA ILE A 154 -2.44 -3.56 -9.80
C ILE A 154 -3.43 -4.63 -10.32
N PRO A 155 -4.76 -4.47 -10.21
CA PRO A 155 -5.69 -5.39 -10.87
C PRO A 155 -5.47 -5.48 -12.38
N VAL A 156 -5.10 -4.38 -13.03
CA VAL A 156 -4.76 -4.37 -14.47
C VAL A 156 -3.53 -5.24 -14.73
N ILE A 157 -2.48 -5.10 -13.93
CA ILE A 157 -1.26 -5.93 -14.02
C ILE A 157 -1.57 -7.42 -13.78
N VAL A 158 -2.47 -7.73 -12.86
CA VAL A 158 -2.91 -9.12 -12.60
C VAL A 158 -3.70 -9.69 -13.77
N VAL A 159 -4.64 -8.95 -14.36
CA VAL A 159 -5.37 -9.42 -15.56
C VAL A 159 -4.41 -9.60 -16.74
N ALA A 160 -3.38 -8.78 -16.82
CA ALA A 160 -2.37 -8.87 -17.86
C ALA A 160 -1.50 -10.14 -17.76
N GLU A 161 -1.45 -10.82 -16.59
CA GLU A 161 -0.77 -12.10 -16.40
C GLU A 161 -1.38 -13.23 -17.27
N ASP A 162 -2.67 -13.15 -17.57
CA ASP A 162 -3.41 -14.08 -18.44
C ASP A 162 -3.13 -13.87 -19.95
N ILE A 163 -2.30 -12.89 -20.32
CA ILE A 163 -1.98 -12.55 -21.71
C ILE A 163 -0.59 -13.14 -22.07
N PRO A 164 -0.52 -14.18 -22.94
CA PRO A 164 0.73 -14.88 -23.25
C PRO A 164 1.87 -13.98 -23.75
N LYS A 165 1.53 -12.94 -24.53
CA LYS A 165 2.52 -11.99 -25.09
C LYS A 165 3.31 -11.21 -24.05
N LEU A 166 2.79 -11.05 -22.83
CA LEU A 166 3.48 -10.38 -21.72
C LEU A 166 4.43 -11.30 -20.94
N GLN A 167 4.29 -12.62 -21.12
CA GLN A 167 5.18 -13.60 -20.51
C GLN A 167 6.51 -13.70 -21.26
N GLU A 168 6.55 -13.24 -22.53
CA GLU A 168 7.70 -13.37 -23.43
C GLU A 168 8.52 -12.07 -23.61
N ALA A 169 7.95 -10.88 -23.37
CA ALA A 169 8.67 -9.60 -23.51
C ALA A 169 8.20 -8.54 -22.48
N PRO A 170 9.06 -8.11 -21.53
CA PRO A 170 8.67 -7.33 -20.34
C PRO A 170 8.68 -5.81 -20.55
N ALA A 171 8.49 -5.29 -21.76
CA ALA A 171 8.50 -3.85 -21.99
C ALA A 171 7.17 -3.20 -21.55
N LEU A 172 7.01 -3.07 -20.23
CA LEU A 172 6.12 -2.13 -19.55
C LEU A 172 6.93 -0.92 -19.09
#